data_AF-A0A161XRM7-F1
#
_entry.id   AF-A0A161XRM7-F1
#
_cell.length_a   1.000
_cell.length_b   1.000
_cell.length_c   1.000
_cell.angle_alpha   90.00
_cell.angle_beta   90.00
_cell.angle_gamma   90.00
#
_symmetry.space_group_name_H-M   'P 1'
#
loop_
_entity.id
_entity.type
_entity.pdbx_description
1 polymer ?
#
loop_
_entity_poly.entity_id
_entity_poly.type
_entity_poly.pdbx_seq_one_letter_code
_entity_poly.pdbx_strand_id
1 'polypeptide(L)' 'MSVSGLCQICEAAEATHDCDRCGALVCDEHWNRSSGYCVECAAELGVGGEQNRTPSGPGAEDITPPDTDDETHQL' A
#
# COMPACT_ATOMS: atom_id res chain seq x y z
N MET A 1 13.39 -26.49 13.79
CA MET A 1 14.53 -25.56 13.62
C MET A 1 13.95 -24.15 13.72
N SER A 2 14.22 -23.45 14.81
CA SER A 2 13.60 -22.15 15.11
C SER A 2 14.57 -21.07 14.62
N VAL A 3 14.32 -20.52 13.44
CA VAL A 3 15.05 -19.34 12.98
C VAL A 3 14.63 -18.20 13.90
N SER A 4 15.52 -17.80 14.81
CA SER A 4 15.44 -16.47 15.42
C SER A 4 15.50 -15.49 14.24
N GLY A 5 14.36 -14.85 13.95
CA GLY A 5 14.15 -14.15 12.68
C GLY A 5 15.20 -13.10 12.45
N LEU A 6 15.91 -13.18 11.32
CA LEU A 6 16.60 -12.01 10.80
C LEU A 6 15.57 -10.92 10.55
N CYS A 7 16.02 -9.67 10.58
CA CYS A 7 15.20 -8.52 10.22
C CYS A 7 14.57 -8.80 8.85
N GLN A 8 13.25 -8.80 8.79
CA GLN A 8 12.51 -9.14 7.56
C GLN A 8 12.60 -8.03 6.49
N ILE A 9 13.27 -6.91 6.79
CA ILE A 9 13.48 -5.78 5.88
C ILE A 9 14.86 -5.86 5.22
N CYS A 10 15.94 -6.05 6.00
CA CYS A 10 17.29 -6.13 5.43
C CYS A 10 17.86 -7.55 5.34
N GLU A 11 17.23 -8.52 6.00
CA GLU A 11 17.62 -9.93 6.03
C GLU A 11 19.09 -10.18 6.44
N ALA A 12 19.71 -9.19 7.07
CA ALA A 12 21.14 -9.18 7.37
C ALA A 12 21.43 -9.06 8.87
N ALA A 13 20.61 -8.31 9.59
CA ALA A 13 20.73 -8.12 11.04
C ALA A 13 19.75 -9.03 11.78
N GLU A 14 20.06 -9.37 13.03
CA GLU A 14 19.09 -10.03 13.92
C GLU A 14 17.92 -9.09 14.23
N ALA A 15 16.70 -9.63 14.27
CA ALA A 15 15.57 -8.86 14.71
C ALA A 15 15.55 -8.75 16.25
N THR A 16 15.34 -7.53 16.73
CA THR A 16 15.31 -7.19 18.16
C THR A 16 13.95 -6.62 18.58
N HIS A 17 13.19 -6.09 17.61
CA HIS A 17 11.88 -5.49 17.81
C HIS A 17 10.83 -6.20 16.96
N ASP A 18 9.62 -6.34 17.49
CA ASP A 18 8.46 -6.80 16.74
C ASP A 18 7.52 -5.62 16.46
N CYS A 19 7.03 -5.54 15.23
CA CYS A 19 6.07 -4.51 14.84
C CYS A 19 4.65 -4.96 15.18
N ASP A 20 4.00 -4.29 16.13
CA ASP A 20 2.61 -4.56 16.52
C ASP A 20 1.60 -4.44 15.36
N ARG A 21 1.93 -3.66 14.31
CA ARG A 21 1.02 -3.44 13.17
C ARG A 21 1.03 -4.59 12.17
N CYS A 22 2.21 -5.02 11.74
CA CYS A 22 2.36 -6.05 10.70
C CYS A 22 2.86 -7.40 11.22
N GLY A 23 3.25 -7.48 12.48
CA GLY A 23 3.86 -8.66 13.10
C GLY A 23 5.29 -8.93 12.63
N ALA A 24 5.91 -7.99 11.91
CA ALA A 24 7.25 -8.19 11.35
C ALA A 24 8.35 -8.07 12.40
N LEU A 25 9.36 -8.92 12.29
CA LEU A 25 10.56 -8.90 13.11
C LEU A 25 11.61 -7.99 12.47
N VAL A 26 12.04 -6.93 13.17
CA VAL A 26 12.94 -5.90 12.65
C VAL A 26 14.10 -5.58 13.60
N CYS A 27 15.23 -5.15 13.04
CA CYS A 27 16.36 -4.65 13.83
C CYS A 27 16.15 -3.18 14.24
N ASP A 28 16.96 -2.68 15.16
CA ASP A 28 16.91 -1.29 15.64
C ASP A 28 16.99 -0.22 14.52
N GLU A 29 17.68 -0.52 13.41
CA GLU A 29 17.80 0.38 12.26
C GLU A 29 16.45 0.56 11.55
N HIS A 30 15.67 -0.51 11.43
CA HIS A 30 14.37 -0.50 10.76
C HIS A 30 13.19 -0.34 11.73
N TRP A 31 13.50 -0.10 13.01
CA TRP A 31 12.52 0.20 14.04
C TRP A 31 12.39 1.72 14.23
N ASN A 32 11.22 2.27 13.92
CA ASN A 32 10.94 3.66 14.18
C ASN A 32 10.44 3.85 15.62
N ARG A 33 11.34 4.30 16.50
CA ARG A 33 11.03 4.61 17.90
C ARG A 33 10.02 5.75 18.08
N SER A 34 9.88 6.64 17.10
CA SER A 34 8.96 7.78 17.19
C SER A 34 7.50 7.35 17.01
N SER A 35 7.26 6.35 16.15
CA SER A 35 5.93 5.80 15.90
C SER A 35 5.68 4.48 16.62
N GLY A 36 6.72 3.82 17.13
CA GLY A 36 6.63 2.47 17.71
C GLY A 36 6.31 1.38 16.68
N TYR A 37 6.73 1.57 15.42
CA TYR A 37 6.45 0.65 14.32
C TYR A 37 7.68 0.49 13.42
N CYS A 38 7.69 -0.51 12.54
CA CYS A 38 8.72 -0.61 11.51
C CYS A 38 8.67 0.58 10.54
N VAL A 39 9.79 0.90 9.88
CA VAL A 39 9.91 2.04 8.96
C VAL A 39 8.90 2.01 7.81
N GLU A 40 8.50 0.84 7.32
CA GLU A 40 7.45 0.70 6.29
C GLU A 40 6.08 1.13 6.82
N CYS A 41 5.70 0.61 8.00
CA CYS A 41 4.46 0.99 8.64
C CYS A 41 4.44 2.47 9.04
N ALA A 42 5.56 3.00 9.51
CA ALA A 42 5.70 4.40 9.85
C ALA A 42 5.57 5.31 8.63
N ALA A 43 6.08 4.89 7.47
CA ALA A 43 5.93 5.61 6.21
C ALA A 43 4.45 5.68 5.78
N GLU A 44 3.71 4.58 5.92
CA GLU A 44 2.27 4.54 5.61
C GLU A 44 1.41 5.37 6.57
N LEU A 45 1.78 5.43 7.86
CA LEU A 45 1.04 6.19 8.87
C LEU A 45 1.23 7.71 8.77
N GLY A 46 1.99 8.20 7.78
CA GLY A 46 1.92 9.61 7.41
C GLY A 46 3.02 10.50 8.01
N VAL A 47 4.24 9.98 8.17
CA VAL A 47 5.45 10.84 8.06
C VAL A 47 5.98 10.85 6.62
N GLY A 48 5.16 10.41 5.66
CA GLY A 48 5.34 10.67 4.23
C GLY A 48 4.51 11.87 3.84
N GLY A 49 5.14 13.06 3.84
CA GLY A 49 4.52 14.27 3.31
C GLY A 49 3.96 14.02 1.91
N GLU A 50 2.69 14.34 1.75
CA GLU A 50 2.10 14.95 0.56
C GLU A 50 2.67 14.52 -0.80
N GLN A 51 2.54 13.24 -1.15
CA GLN A 51 2.57 12.86 -2.56
C GLN A 51 1.16 12.50 -2.99
N ASN A 52 0.39 13.56 -3.22
CA ASN A 52 -0.55 13.76 -4.32
C ASN A 52 -0.62 12.59 -5.33
N ARG A 53 -1.20 11.45 -4.93
CA ARG A 53 -1.91 10.58 -5.84
C ARG A 53 -3.36 11.02 -5.78
N THR A 54 -3.62 12.17 -6.37
CA THR A 54 -4.89 12.34 -7.06
C THR A 54 -5.09 11.06 -7.87
N PRO A 55 -6.17 10.29 -7.69
CA PRO A 55 -6.59 9.36 -8.70
C PRO A 55 -6.96 10.24 -9.90
N SER A 56 -5.98 10.56 -10.74
CA SER A 56 -6.24 11.15 -12.04
C SER A 56 -6.91 10.08 -12.87
N GLY A 57 -8.23 10.10 -12.80
CA GLY A 57 -9.11 9.34 -13.67
C GLY A 57 -10.44 9.02 -13.02
N PRO A 58 -11.39 9.98 -12.90
CA PRO A 58 -12.74 9.63 -13.26
C PRO A 58 -12.73 9.34 -14.77
N GLY A 59 -12.45 8.09 -15.15
CA GLY A 59 -12.75 7.59 -16.49
C GLY A 59 -14.26 7.46 -16.63
N ALA A 60 -14.96 8.59 -16.56
CA ALA A 60 -16.40 8.69 -16.65
C ALA A 60 -16.74 9.47 -17.92
N GLU A 61 -16.29 8.98 -19.08
CA GLU A 61 -16.84 9.37 -20.38
C GLU A 61 -16.45 8.34 -21.44
N ASP A 62 -17.09 7.18 -21.42
CA ASP A 62 -17.58 6.51 -22.63
C ASP A 62 -18.51 5.36 -22.23
N ILE A 63 -19.64 5.71 -21.61
CA ILE A 63 -20.79 4.80 -21.54
C ILE A 63 -21.85 5.46 -22.43
N THR A 64 -21.61 5.47 -23.75
CA THR A 64 -22.69 5.65 -24.72
C THR A 64 -23.07 4.28 -25.29
N PRO A 65 -23.85 3.50 -24.54
CA PRO A 65 -24.94 2.75 -25.14
C PRO A 65 -26.24 3.26 -24.49
N PRO A 66 -27.23 3.70 -25.27
CA PRO A 66 -27.75 2.93 -26.40
C PRO A 66 -28.13 3.76 -27.63
N ASP A 67 -27.67 3.35 -28.82
CA ASP A 67 -28.45 3.58 -30.02
C ASP A 67 -29.63 2.60 -29.96
N THR A 68 -30.71 3.02 -29.28
CA THR A 68 -32.03 2.44 -29.46
C THR A 68 -32.78 3.38 -30.38
N ASP A 69 -32.42 3.41 -31.67
CA ASP A 69 -33.34 3.80 -32.74
C ASP A 69 -32.95 3.11 -34.06
N ASP A 70 -33.16 1.79 -34.12
CA ASP A 70 -33.39 1.10 -35.40
C ASP A 70 -34.76 0.41 -35.34
N GLU A 71 -35.82 1.21 -35.12
CA GLU A 71 -37.20 0.79 -35.38
C GLU A 71 -37.83 1.56 -36.57
N THR A 72 -37.02 2.21 -37.42
CA THR A 72 -37.51 2.87 -38.65
C THR A 72 -36.67 2.60 -39.90
N HIS A 73 -36.53 1.33 -40.28
CA HIS A 73 -36.44 0.94 -41.70
C HIS A 73 -37.58 -0.03 -42.06
N GLN A 74 -38.79 0.50 -42.04
CA GLN A 74 -39.87 -0.02 -42.90
C GLN A 74 -39.46 0.17 -44.35
N LEU A 75 -39.31 -0.93 -45.11
CA LEU A 75 -39.58 -1.05 -46.55
C LEU A 75 -39.72 -2.53 -46.93
#